data_AF-A0A353EI97-F1
#
_entry.id   AF-A0A353EI97-F1
#
_cell.length_a   1.000
_cell.length_b   1.000
_cell.length_c   1.000
_cell.angle_alpha   90.00
_cell.angle_beta   90.00
_cell.angle_gamma   90.00
#
_symmetry.space_group_name_H-M   'P 1'
#
loop_
_entity.id
_entity.type
_entity.pdbx_description
1 polymer ?
#
loop_
_entity_poly.entity_id
_entity_poly.type
_entity_poly.pdbx_seq_one_letter_code
_entity_poly.pdbx_strand_id
1 'polypeptide(L)' 'SPPELAADIAETGMVLTGGGALLRGLDKLLQEETGLPVRVADEPLTCVARGGGRIIETMDQQKFFDSFVD' A
#
# COMPACT_ATOMS: atom_id res chain seq x y z
N SER A 1 -6.31 -15.28 14.47
CA SER A 1 -6.00 -13.87 14.22
C SER A 1 -6.84 -13.01 15.15
N PRO A 2 -6.36 -11.85 15.59
CA PRO A 2 -7.18 -10.93 16.37
C PRO A 2 -8.43 -10.54 15.55
N PRO A 3 -9.65 -10.62 16.12
CA PRO A 3 -10.89 -10.30 15.41
C PRO A 3 -10.88 -8.92 14.74
N GLU A 4 -10.22 -7.96 15.37
CA GLU A 4 -10.06 -6.59 14.90
C GLU A 4 -9.32 -6.51 13.56
N LEU A 5 -8.26 -7.29 13.35
CA LEU A 5 -7.53 -7.28 12.09
C LEU A 5 -8.36 -7.86 10.94
N ALA A 6 -9.18 -8.86 11.22
CA ALA A 6 -10.05 -9.45 10.21
C ALA A 6 -11.18 -8.49 9.81
N ALA A 7 -11.73 -7.77 10.79
CA ALA A 7 -12.73 -6.74 10.55
C ALA A 7 -12.15 -5.56 9.73
N ASP A 8 -10.95 -5.09 10.08
CA ASP A 8 -10.28 -4.00 9.37
C ASP A 8 -10.00 -4.34 7.90
N ILE A 9 -9.52 -5.56 7.62
CA ILE A 9 -9.28 -6.03 6.26
C ILE A 9 -10.59 -6.18 5.48
N ALA A 10 -11.65 -6.66 6.14
CA ALA A 10 -12.98 -6.78 5.52
C ALA A 10 -13.54 -5.42 5.10
N GLU A 11 -13.28 -4.36 5.89
CA GLU A 11 -13.74 -3.00 5.59
C GLU A 11 -12.84 -2.28 4.57
N THR A 12 -11.52 -2.37 4.73
CA THR A 12 -10.56 -1.59 3.93
C THR A 12 -10.11 -2.27 2.63
N GLY A 13 -10.16 -3.60 2.60
CA GLY A 13 -9.85 -4.41 1.42
C GLY A 13 -8.38 -4.37 1.00
N MET A 14 -8.15 -4.46 -0.31
CA MET A 14 -6.83 -4.52 -0.92
C MET A 14 -6.59 -3.39 -1.92
N VAL A 15 -5.32 -3.00 -2.06
CA VAL A 15 -4.84 -2.07 -3.09
C VAL A 15 -3.85 -2.77 -3.99
N LEU A 16 -4.16 -2.84 -5.29
CA LEU A 16 -3.27 -3.40 -6.29
C LEU A 16 -2.26 -2.36 -6.76
N THR A 17 -1.01 -2.81 -6.92
CA THR A 17 0.09 -1.99 -7.40
C THR A 17 1.02 -2.80 -8.31
N GLY A 18 2.02 -2.13 -8.91
CA GLY A 18 2.92 -2.69 -9.91
C GLY A 18 2.28 -2.83 -11.30
N GLY A 19 3.05 -3.31 -12.27
CA GLY A 19 2.56 -3.54 -13.64
C GLY A 19 1.46 -4.59 -13.72
N GLY A 20 1.50 -5.60 -12.84
CA GLY A 20 0.49 -6.67 -12.78
C GLY A 20 -0.91 -6.16 -12.44
N ALA A 21 -1.03 -5.05 -11.70
CA ALA A 21 -2.32 -4.44 -11.37
C ALA A 21 -3.09 -3.92 -12.59
N LEU A 22 -2.41 -3.72 -13.74
CA LEU A 22 -3.01 -3.25 -14.98
C LEU A 22 -3.53 -4.40 -15.88
N LEU A 23 -3.37 -5.65 -15.45
CA LEU A 23 -3.99 -6.78 -16.12
C LEU A 23 -5.51 -6.60 -16.10
N ARG A 24 -6.12 -6.67 -17.28
CA ARG A 24 -7.55 -6.39 -17.47
C ARG A 24 -8.40 -7.31 -16.57
N GLY A 25 -9.10 -6.70 -15.62
CA GLY A 25 -10.07 -7.39 -14.76
C GLY A 25 -9.46 -8.15 -13.59
N LEU A 26 -8.16 -7.98 -13.30
CA LEU A 26 -7.53 -8.62 -12.14
C LEU A 26 -8.15 -8.15 -10.82
N ASP A 27 -8.45 -6.87 -10.71
CA ASP A 27 -9.17 -6.26 -9.59
C ASP A 27 -10.53 -6.93 -9.36
N LYS A 28 -11.30 -7.11 -10.43
CA LYS A 28 -12.62 -7.75 -10.38
C LYS A 28 -12.52 -9.22 -9.99
N LEU A 29 -11.60 -9.97 -10.58
CA LEU A 29 -11.38 -11.37 -10.25
C LEU A 29 -11.05 -11.54 -8.77
N LEU A 30 -10.13 -10.73 -8.24
CA LEU A 30 -9.76 -10.79 -6.82
C LEU A 30 -10.93 -10.41 -5.92
N GLN A 31 -11.75 -9.42 -6.32
CA GLN A 31 -12.94 -9.04 -5.58
C GLN A 31 -14.00 -10.16 -5.57
N GLU A 32 -14.21 -10.84 -6.68
CA GLU A 32 -15.14 -11.97 -6.80
C GLU A 32 -14.71 -13.17 -5.95
N GLU A 33 -13.42 -13.53 -5.99
CA GLU A 33 -12.88 -14.70 -5.28
C GLU A 33 -12.75 -14.47 -3.77
N THR A 34 -12.42 -13.24 -3.35
CA THR A 34 -12.18 -12.94 -1.93
C THR A 34 -13.38 -12.34 -1.21
N GLY A 35 -14.32 -11.76 -1.94
CA GLY A 35 -15.41 -10.95 -1.38
C GLY A 35 -14.95 -9.62 -0.77
N LEU A 36 -13.65 -9.29 -0.85
CA LEU A 36 -13.08 -8.07 -0.30
C LEU A 36 -13.12 -6.93 -1.33
N PRO A 37 -13.24 -5.66 -0.89
CA PRO A 37 -13.03 -4.52 -1.78
C PRO A 37 -11.63 -4.56 -2.40
N VAL A 38 -11.52 -4.35 -3.70
CA VAL A 38 -10.23 -4.28 -4.40
C VAL A 38 -10.19 -3.01 -5.24
N ARG A 39 -9.11 -2.23 -5.11
CA ARG A 39 -8.87 -1.05 -5.95
C ARG A 39 -7.46 -1.04 -6.49
N VAL A 40 -7.28 -0.47 -7.68
CA VAL A 40 -5.95 -0.22 -8.24
C VAL A 40 -5.44 1.13 -7.73
N ALA A 41 -4.17 1.22 -7.36
CA ALA A 41 -3.55 2.50 -6.99
C ALA A 41 -3.57 3.50 -8.17
N ASP A 42 -3.61 4.80 -7.89
CA ASP A 42 -3.64 5.84 -8.94
C ASP A 42 -2.43 5.81 -9.88
N GLU A 43 -1.25 5.50 -9.32
CA GLU A 43 0.02 5.41 -10.04
C GLU A 43 0.72 4.07 -9.77
N PRO A 44 0.15 2.94 -10.21
CA PRO A 44 0.56 1.61 -9.75
C PRO A 44 2.00 1.27 -10.20
N LEU A 45 2.47 1.86 -11.31
CA LEU A 45 3.81 1.63 -11.83
C LEU A 45 4.91 2.29 -11.01
N THR A 46 4.60 3.35 -10.25
CA THR A 46 5.61 4.15 -9.54
C THR A 46 5.54 3.97 -8.02
N CYS A 47 4.53 3.28 -7.48
CA CYS A 47 4.34 3.09 -6.04
C CYS A 47 5.61 2.61 -5.31
N VAL A 48 6.31 1.61 -5.86
CA VAL A 48 7.54 1.07 -5.23
C VAL A 48 8.64 2.12 -5.17
N ALA A 49 8.94 2.77 -6.30
CA ALA A 49 9.98 3.80 -6.36
C ALA A 49 9.65 5.00 -5.46
N ARG A 50 8.39 5.45 -5.46
CA ARG A 50 7.93 6.57 -4.62
C ARG A 50 7.95 6.21 -3.14
N GLY A 51 7.51 5.01 -2.77
CA GLY A 51 7.58 4.52 -1.39
C GLY A 51 9.04 4.46 -0.90
N GLY A 52 9.93 3.93 -1.76
CA GLY A 52 11.37 3.93 -1.51
C GLY A 52 11.96 5.33 -1.34
N GLY A 53 11.61 6.29 -2.20
CA GLY A 53 12.04 7.68 -2.06
C GLY A 53 11.57 8.31 -0.75
N ARG A 54 10.29 8.13 -0.41
CA ARG A 54 9.68 8.69 0.82
C ARG A 54 10.33 8.19 2.10
N ILE A 55 10.68 6.90 2.18
CA ILE A 55 11.33 6.39 3.39
C ILE A 55 12.74 6.95 3.54
N ILE A 56 13.48 7.13 2.43
CA ILE A 56 14.81 7.76 2.47
C ILE A 56 14.69 9.21 2.96
N GLU A 57 13.74 9.99 2.42
CA GLU A 57 13.47 11.37 2.87
C GLU A 57 13.10 11.43 4.36
N THR A 58 12.25 10.52 4.82
CA THR A 58 11.81 10.47 6.23
C THR A 58 12.97 10.11 7.17
N MET A 59 13.83 9.16 6.76
CA MET A 59 15.01 8.79 7.54
C MET A 59 16.03 9.93 7.62
N ASP A 60 16.18 10.72 6.54
CA ASP A 60 17.05 11.89 6.53
C ASP A 60 16.53 12.99 7.47
N GLN A 61 15.21 13.25 7.45
CA GLN A 61 14.56 14.16 8.40
C GLN A 61 14.68 13.70 9.85
N GLN A 62 14.54 12.40 10.11
CA GLN A 62 14.68 11.86 11.46
C GLN A 62 16.13 12.01 11.96
N LYS A 63 17.13 11.70 11.14
CA LYS A 63 18.54 11.91 11.48
C LYS A 63 18.86 13.38 11.72
N PHE A 64 18.28 14.28 10.91
CA PHE A 64 18.39 15.71 11.14
C PHE A 64 17.82 16.08 12.51
N PHE A 65 16.59 15.65 12.84
CA PHE A 65 15.97 15.92 14.14
C PHE A 65 16.80 15.38 15.30
N ASP A 66 17.27 14.13 15.23
CA ASP A 66 18.09 13.51 16.28
C ASP A 66 19.37 14.33 16.56
N SER A 67 19.95 14.99 15.55
CA SER A 67 21.13 15.85 15.72
C SER A 67 20.90 17.17 16.50
N PHE A 68 19.64 17.55 16.76
CA PHE A 68 19.28 18.70 17.61
C PHE A 68 18.74 18.30 18.98
N VAL A 69 18.60 17.00 19.24
CA VAL A 69 18.07 16.46 20.51
C VAL A 69 19.18 15.79 21.35
N ASP A 70 20.38 15.62 20.78
CA ASP A 70 21.65 15.37 21.49
C ASP A 70 22.31 16.67 21.98
#